data_AF-A0A098LJ85-F1
#
_entry.id   AF-A0A098LJ85-F1
#
_cell.length_a   1.000
_cell.length_b   1.000
_cell.length_c   1.000
_cell.angle_alpha   90.00
_cell.angle_beta   90.00
_cell.angle_gamma   90.00
#
_symmetry.space_group_name_H-M   'P 1'
#
loop_
_entity.id
_entity.type
_entity.pdbx_description
1 polymer ?
#
loop_
_entity_poly.entity_id
_entity_poly.type
_entity_poly.pdbx_seq_one_letter_code
_entity_poly.pdbx_strand_id
1 'polypeptide(L)'
;MAVSFYEILEIPQSASQEDIRKAYRKKAKIWHPDINKSPDAHTKFQLLNKAYETLADQHKRFIYDQRTNTNQHTHYHQHTNYQQSYAYGHTYAFQYSDPLEVYRQWAKIKKERTEKEAKLKYEEFLKNRERFRNSAIYYPTLLFIYLATALCFFIGLFVIGLCTFLIFKLHFILLFVLSPFICAGVYFIKCTGDWYKEAKRYF
;
A
#
# COMPACT_ATOMS: atom_id res chain seq x y z
N MET A 1 -3.80 13.48 12.68
CA MET A 1 -4.59 13.02 13.84
C MET A 1 -3.86 13.36 15.12
N ALA A 2 -4.51 14.12 16.02
CA ALA A 2 -3.98 14.36 17.36
C ALA A 2 -4.17 13.09 18.19
N VAL A 3 -3.12 12.60 18.85
CA VAL A 3 -3.22 11.39 19.69
C VAL A 3 -3.91 11.73 21.00
N SER A 4 -4.87 10.88 21.36
CA SER A 4 -5.66 11.05 22.57
C SER A 4 -4.92 10.50 23.81
N PHE A 5 -5.19 11.04 25.00
CA PHE A 5 -4.64 10.49 26.26
C PHE A 5 -5.12 9.06 26.51
N TYR A 6 -6.30 8.70 26.02
CA TYR A 6 -6.80 7.33 26.03
C TYR A 6 -5.94 6.39 25.16
N GLU A 7 -5.46 6.87 24.00
CA GLU A 7 -4.54 6.12 23.14
C GLU A 7 -3.16 5.96 23.78
N ILE A 8 -2.66 6.98 24.49
CA ILE A 8 -1.40 6.89 25.25
C ILE A 8 -1.49 5.81 26.35
N LEU A 9 -2.65 5.67 26.99
CA LEU A 9 -2.93 4.61 27.96
C LEU A 9 -3.39 3.29 27.33
N GLU A 10 -3.61 3.22 26.01
CA GLU A 10 -4.19 2.08 25.27
C GLU A 10 -5.50 1.57 25.90
N ILE A 11 -6.38 2.50 26.25
CA ILE A 11 -7.69 2.21 26.82
C ILE A 11 -8.78 2.87 25.97
N PRO A 12 -10.00 2.33 25.95
CA PRO A 12 -11.12 3.00 25.29
C PRO A 12 -11.51 4.28 26.05
N GLN A 13 -12.13 5.24 25.36
CA GLN A 13 -12.66 6.46 25.99
C GLN A 13 -13.73 6.18 27.04
N SER A 14 -14.43 5.05 26.93
CA SER A 14 -15.41 4.55 27.90
C SER A 14 -14.80 3.91 29.15
N ALA A 15 -13.47 3.86 29.27
CA ALA A 15 -12.79 3.21 30.39
C ALA A 15 -13.15 3.84 31.74
N SER A 16 -13.30 2.98 32.75
CA SER A 16 -13.56 3.39 34.13
C SER A 16 -12.31 4.00 34.77
N GLN A 17 -12.47 4.69 35.91
CA GLN A 17 -11.34 5.21 36.67
C GLN A 17 -10.41 4.11 37.19
N GLU A 18 -10.95 2.92 37.45
CA GLU A 18 -10.15 1.77 37.85
C GLU A 18 -9.28 1.26 36.69
N ASP A 19 -9.84 1.21 35.48
CA ASP A 19 -9.12 0.81 34.27
C ASP A 19 -7.99 1.77 33.93
N ILE A 20 -8.22 3.09 34.09
CA ILE A 20 -7.20 4.13 33.91
C ILE A 20 -6.02 3.89 34.86
N ARG A 21 -6.30 3.67 36.15
CA ARG A 21 -5.26 3.37 37.16
C ARG A 21 -4.52 2.07 36.87
N LYS A 22 -5.25 1.03 36.45
CA LYS A 22 -4.67 -0.28 36.12
C LYS A 22 -3.76 -0.20 34.90
N ALA A 23 -4.20 0.48 33.85
CA ALA A 23 -3.43 0.70 32.63
C ALA A 23 -2.16 1.52 32.90
N TYR A 24 -2.28 2.61 33.67
CA TYR A 24 -1.14 3.41 34.09
C TYR A 24 -0.08 2.57 34.83
N ARG A 25 -0.47 1.83 35.86
CA ARG A 25 0.47 0.97 36.62
C ARG A 25 1.16 -0.06 35.73
N LYS A 26 0.44 -0.68 34.80
CA LYS A 26 1.00 -1.65 33.85
C LYS A 26 2.07 -1.00 32.96
N LYS A 27 1.76 0.17 32.37
CA LYS A 27 2.67 0.87 31.48
C LYS A 27 3.83 1.55 32.20
N ALA A 28 3.62 2.04 33.41
CA ALA A 28 4.66 2.68 34.22
C ALA A 28 5.81 1.70 34.50
N LYS A 29 5.50 0.42 34.78
CA LYS A 29 6.52 -0.63 34.94
C LYS A 29 7.32 -0.92 33.65
N ILE A 30 6.72 -0.71 32.48
CA ILE A 30 7.35 -0.98 31.18
C ILE A 30 8.26 0.19 30.75
N TRP A 31 7.85 1.42 31.04
CA TRP A 31 8.54 2.63 30.61
C TRP A 31 9.34 3.33 31.72
N HIS A 32 9.41 2.76 32.93
CA HIS A 32 10.18 3.34 34.03
C HIS A 32 11.65 3.52 33.63
N PRO A 33 12.28 4.69 33.86
CA PRO A 33 13.67 4.94 33.45
C PRO A 33 14.68 3.96 34.08
N ASP A 34 14.39 3.46 35.30
CA ASP A 34 15.26 2.48 35.97
C ASP A 34 15.20 1.08 35.32
N ILE A 35 14.09 0.74 34.67
CA ILE A 35 13.87 -0.58 34.05
C ILE A 35 14.20 -0.53 32.56
N ASN A 36 13.83 0.56 31.89
CA ASN A 36 13.95 0.73 30.45
C ASN A 36 14.91 1.88 30.14
N LYS A 37 16.14 1.53 29.74
CA LYS A 37 17.20 2.49 29.37
C LYS A 37 17.10 2.99 27.92
N SER A 38 16.01 2.70 27.23
CA SER A 38 15.79 3.24 25.88
C SER A 38 15.73 4.77 25.94
N PRO A 39 16.31 5.48 24.96
CA PRO A 39 16.21 6.94 24.87
C PRO A 39 14.75 7.43 24.81
N ASP A 40 13.80 6.55 24.44
CA ASP A 40 12.36 6.87 24.38
C ASP A 40 11.62 6.67 25.69
N ALA A 41 12.18 5.87 26.59
CA ALA A 41 11.48 5.47 27.79
C ALA A 41 11.11 6.70 28.62
N HIS A 42 12.04 7.65 28.74
CA HIS A 42 11.84 8.90 29.46
C HIS A 42 10.67 9.73 28.88
N THR A 43 10.68 9.98 27.56
CA THR A 43 9.61 10.77 26.91
C THR A 43 8.26 10.06 26.97
N LYS A 44 8.24 8.73 26.78
CA LYS A 44 7.01 7.93 26.88
C LYS A 44 6.47 7.90 28.30
N PHE A 45 7.35 7.83 29.30
CA PHE A 45 6.98 7.86 30.71
C PHE A 45 6.40 9.23 31.11
N GLN A 46 6.98 10.33 30.62
CA GLN A 46 6.41 11.67 30.80
C GLN A 46 5.00 11.79 30.20
N LEU A 47 4.81 11.32 28.96
CA LEU A 47 3.49 11.29 28.32
C LEU A 47 2.48 10.43 29.09
N LEU A 48 2.93 9.29 29.60
CA LEU A 48 2.11 8.38 30.39
C LEU A 48 1.64 9.02 31.70
N ASN A 49 2.55 9.67 32.43
CA ASN A 49 2.24 10.36 33.68
C ASN A 49 1.21 11.47 33.46
N LYS A 50 1.34 12.21 32.35
CA LYS A 50 0.46 13.32 32.01
C LYS A 50 -0.94 12.87 31.59
N ALA A 51 -1.03 11.79 30.82
CA ALA A 51 -2.29 11.16 30.48
C ALA A 51 -3.02 10.68 31.74
N TYR A 52 -2.29 10.07 32.67
CA TYR A 52 -2.84 9.65 33.95
C TYR A 52 -3.29 10.85 34.81
N GLU A 53 -2.48 11.90 34.94
CA GLU A 53 -2.84 13.09 35.73
C GLU A 53 -4.13 13.76 35.24
N THR A 54 -4.33 13.80 33.91
CA THR A 54 -5.53 14.40 33.33
C THR A 54 -6.75 13.48 33.46
N LEU A 55 -6.59 12.17 33.27
CA LEU A 55 -7.72 11.24 33.20
C LEU A 55 -8.12 10.67 34.57
N ALA A 56 -7.20 10.62 35.54
CA ALA A 56 -7.45 10.09 36.88
C ALA A 56 -8.35 10.99 37.74
N ASP A 57 -8.36 12.29 37.47
CA ASP A 57 -9.24 13.27 38.10
C ASP A 57 -10.50 13.45 37.23
N GLN A 58 -11.68 13.22 37.81
CA GLN A 58 -12.96 13.31 37.11
C GLN A 58 -13.23 14.71 36.54
N HIS A 59 -12.83 15.77 37.26
CA HIS A 59 -13.01 17.15 36.82
C HIS A 59 -12.07 17.48 35.65
N LYS A 60 -10.79 17.10 35.76
CA LYS A 60 -9.82 17.29 34.65
C LYS A 60 -10.19 16.46 33.42
N ARG A 61 -10.67 15.23 33.61
CA ARG A 61 -11.17 14.36 32.54
C ARG A 61 -12.36 14.99 31.82
N PHE A 62 -13.32 15.52 32.57
CA PHE A 62 -14.49 16.18 31.99
C PHE A 62 -14.10 17.39 31.12
N ILE A 63 -13.18 18.24 31.61
CA ILE A 63 -12.66 19.38 30.83
C ILE A 63 -11.91 18.90 29.58
N TYR A 64 -11.10 17.85 29.72
CA TYR A 64 -10.37 17.25 28.60
C TYR A 64 -11.31 16.71 27.53
N ASP A 65 -12.30 15.91 27.94
CA ASP A 65 -13.28 15.28 27.06
C ASP A 65 -14.13 16.34 26.33
N GLN A 66 -14.56 17.40 27.04
CA GLN A 66 -15.24 18.55 26.43
C GLN A 66 -14.36 19.21 25.38
N ARG A 67 -13.10 19.51 25.71
CA ARG A 67 -12.18 20.17 24.77
C ARG A 67 -11.91 19.29 23.54
N THR A 68 -11.74 17.98 23.72
CA THR A 68 -11.50 17.06 22.58
C THR A 68 -12.72 16.87 21.70
N ASN A 69 -13.94 16.91 22.25
CA ASN A 69 -15.17 16.81 21.48
C ASN A 69 -15.45 18.10 20.68
N THR A 70 -15.19 19.27 21.28
CA THR A 70 -15.33 20.57 20.58
C THR A 70 -14.30 20.74 19.45
N ASN A 71 -13.09 20.20 19.61
CA ASN A 71 -12.02 20.27 18.60
C ASN A 71 -12.27 19.41 17.35
N GLN A 72 -13.34 18.61 17.27
CA GLN A 72 -13.70 17.93 16.03
C GLN A 72 -14.38 18.86 15.01
N HIS A 73 -14.73 20.10 15.37
CA HIS A 73 -15.49 21.01 14.48
C HIS A 73 -14.86 22.37 14.18
N THR A 74 -13.73 22.76 14.76
CA THR A 74 -13.15 24.08 14.43
C THR A 74 -11.64 24.08 14.31
N HIS A 75 -11.19 24.33 13.10
CA HIS A 75 -9.85 24.82 12.79
C HIS A 75 -9.71 26.25 13.36
N TYR A 76 -8.55 26.54 13.99
CA TYR A 76 -7.99 27.84 14.42
C TYR A 76 -8.16 28.30 15.89
N HIS A 77 -6.98 28.37 16.54
CA HIS A 77 -6.51 29.14 17.70
C HIS A 77 -7.49 29.88 18.62
N GLN A 78 -7.47 29.53 19.91
CA GLN A 78 -7.64 30.52 20.98
C GLN A 78 -6.84 30.15 22.23
N HIS A 79 -5.92 31.06 22.59
CA HIS A 79 -5.32 31.12 23.91
C HIS A 79 -6.40 31.55 24.90
N THR A 80 -6.67 30.73 25.92
CA THR A 80 -7.43 31.18 27.10
C THR A 80 -6.59 30.97 28.34
N ASN A 81 -6.28 32.09 29.00
CA ASN A 81 -5.72 32.18 30.35
C ASN A 81 -6.57 31.37 31.33
N TYR A 82 -5.99 30.36 31.96
CA TYR A 82 -6.47 29.83 33.23
C TYR A 82 -5.45 30.18 34.31
N GLN A 83 -5.67 31.33 34.95
CA GLN A 83 -5.14 31.59 36.27
C GLN A 83 -6.11 31.03 37.32
N GLN A 84 -5.52 30.54 38.42
CA GLN A 84 -6.11 30.17 39.72
C GLN A 84 -6.78 28.79 39.89
N SER A 85 -6.04 27.87 40.50
CA SER A 85 -5.96 27.69 41.98
C SER A 85 -5.52 26.26 42.30
N TYR A 86 -4.42 26.08 43.06
CA TYR A 86 -4.21 25.03 44.08
C TYR A 86 -2.94 25.39 44.86
N ALA A 87 -3.13 26.04 46.00
CA ALA A 87 -2.09 26.24 46.99
C ALA A 87 -2.04 24.99 47.89
N TYR A 88 -1.31 23.96 47.47
CA TYR A 88 -0.61 22.99 48.36
C TYR A 88 0.16 21.99 47.48
N GLY A 89 1.49 22.07 47.45
CA GLY A 89 2.35 21.06 46.80
C GLY A 89 3.48 21.61 45.94
N HIS A 90 4.26 22.57 46.44
CA HIS A 90 5.49 23.02 45.78
C HIS A 90 6.68 22.14 46.16
N THR A 91 6.80 20.99 45.52
CA THR A 91 8.08 20.32 45.25
C THR A 91 7.90 19.57 43.93
N TYR A 92 8.81 19.71 42.96
CA TYR A 92 8.77 19.15 41.60
C TYR A 92 8.00 19.92 40.50
N ALA A 93 7.82 21.24 40.63
CA ALA A 93 7.42 22.09 39.48
C ALA A 93 8.59 22.28 38.50
N PHE A 94 9.01 21.21 37.81
CA PHE A 94 9.94 21.26 36.70
C PHE A 94 9.16 21.50 35.40
N GLN A 95 9.30 22.71 34.84
CA GLN A 95 9.07 23.08 33.43
C GLN A 95 8.08 22.20 32.64
N TYR A 96 6.78 22.29 32.94
CA TYR A 96 5.74 21.60 32.19
C TYR A 96 5.44 22.35 30.88
N SER A 97 6.06 21.92 29.77
CA SER A 97 5.62 22.25 28.41
C SER A 97 4.24 21.64 28.13
N ASP A 98 3.45 22.25 27.23
CA ASP A 98 2.10 21.80 26.84
C ASP A 98 2.11 20.28 26.51
N PRO A 99 1.18 19.45 27.03
CA PRO A 99 1.10 18.02 26.69
C PRO A 99 1.16 17.72 25.19
N LEU A 100 0.59 18.61 24.38
CA LEU A 100 0.63 18.48 22.92
C LEU A 100 2.03 18.71 22.35
N GLU A 101 2.84 19.54 23.01
CA GLU A 101 4.21 19.84 22.58
C GLU A 101 5.14 18.65 22.79
N VAL A 102 5.09 18.00 23.96
CA VAL A 102 5.86 16.77 24.25
C VAL A 102 5.48 15.67 23.27
N TYR A 103 4.18 15.55 22.93
CA TYR A 103 3.72 14.59 21.92
C TYR A 103 4.25 14.93 20.52
N ARG A 104 4.23 16.20 20.11
CA ARG A 104 4.80 16.65 18.82
C ARG A 104 6.29 16.34 18.74
N GLN A 105 7.04 16.59 19.82
CA GLN A 105 8.46 16.29 19.91
C GLN A 105 8.73 14.79 19.78
N TRP A 106 7.98 13.97 20.52
CA TRP A 106 8.06 12.51 20.39
C TRP A 106 7.74 12.03 18.97
N ALA A 107 6.67 12.54 18.36
CA ALA A 107 6.26 12.18 17.01
C ALA A 107 7.33 12.55 15.98
N LYS A 108 7.98 13.71 16.16
CA LYS A 108 9.11 14.15 15.34
C LYS A 108 10.31 13.21 15.49
N ILE A 109 10.73 12.89 16.72
CA ILE A 109 11.85 11.96 16.99
C ILE A 109 11.57 10.57 16.41
N LYS A 110 10.34 10.08 16.56
CA LYS A 110 9.92 8.80 16.00
C LYS A 110 10.00 8.81 14.48
N LYS A 111 9.48 9.85 13.83
CA LYS A 111 9.55 10.01 12.37
C LYS A 111 10.99 10.04 11.88
N GLU A 112 11.85 10.86 12.51
CA GLU A 112 13.26 10.97 12.14
C GLU A 112 14.02 9.64 12.27
N ARG A 113 13.74 8.84 13.30
CA ARG A 113 14.35 7.50 13.41
C ARG A 113 13.83 6.53 12.38
N THR A 114 12.52 6.48 12.14
CA THR A 114 11.96 5.64 11.08
C THR A 114 12.56 6.01 9.73
N GLU A 115 12.75 7.30 9.45
CA GLU A 115 13.40 7.77 8.22
C GLU A 115 14.89 7.38 8.17
N LYS A 116 15.63 7.50 9.28
CA LYS A 116 17.03 7.05 9.36
C LYS A 116 17.14 5.55 9.15
N GLU A 117 16.29 4.76 9.80
CA GLU A 117 16.24 3.31 9.63
C GLU A 117 15.86 2.91 8.20
N ALA A 118 14.89 3.59 7.59
CA ALA A 118 14.52 3.38 6.20
C ALA A 118 15.68 3.71 5.25
N LYS A 119 16.40 4.82 5.51
CA LYS A 119 17.60 5.19 4.75
C LYS A 119 18.71 4.14 4.88
N LEU A 120 19.01 3.68 6.10
CA LEU A 120 20.02 2.65 6.34
C LEU A 120 19.67 1.33 5.64
N LYS A 121 18.41 0.89 5.72
CA LYS A 121 17.93 -0.30 5.01
C LYS A 121 18.03 -0.13 3.49
N TYR A 122 17.75 1.07 2.99
CA TYR A 122 17.88 1.37 1.56
C TYR A 122 19.35 1.35 1.11
N GLU A 123 20.25 1.96 1.86
CA GLU A 123 21.71 1.90 1.64
C GLU A 123 22.22 0.45 1.64
N GLU A 124 21.80 -0.36 2.62
CA GLU A 124 22.13 -1.77 2.70
C GLU A 124 21.60 -2.55 1.47
N PHE A 125 20.36 -2.26 1.06
CA PHE A 125 19.77 -2.83 -0.15
C PHE A 125 20.59 -2.48 -1.40
N LEU A 126 21.03 -1.22 -1.55
CA LEU A 126 21.87 -0.80 -2.68
C LEU A 126 23.21 -1.54 -2.70
N LYS A 127 23.85 -1.70 -1.54
CA LYS A 127 25.09 -2.47 -1.40
C LYS A 127 24.88 -3.94 -1.76
N ASN A 128 23.78 -4.54 -1.33
CA ASN A 128 23.44 -5.92 -1.68
C ASN A 128 23.19 -6.08 -3.19
N ARG A 129 22.46 -5.14 -3.78
CA ARG A 129 22.22 -5.11 -5.23
C ARG A 129 23.52 -4.99 -6.01
N GLU A 130 24.44 -4.15 -5.56
CA GLU A 130 25.74 -4.00 -6.21
C GLU A 130 26.61 -5.26 -6.05
N ARG A 131 26.62 -5.89 -4.87
CA ARG A 131 27.26 -7.20 -4.67
C ARG A 131 26.72 -8.26 -5.62
N PHE A 132 25.40 -8.29 -5.83
CA PHE A 132 24.77 -9.19 -6.77
C PHE A 132 25.17 -8.88 -8.22
N ARG A 133 25.13 -7.61 -8.62
CA ARG A 133 25.52 -7.16 -9.97
C ARG A 133 26.98 -7.48 -10.30
N ASN A 134 27.87 -7.34 -9.31
CA ASN A 134 29.31 -7.63 -9.47
C ASN A 134 29.64 -9.12 -9.28
N SER A 135 28.64 -9.97 -9.00
CA SER A 135 28.86 -11.41 -8.94
C SER A 135 29.11 -11.98 -10.34
N ALA A 136 29.94 -13.01 -10.43
CA ALA A 136 30.23 -13.70 -11.70
C ALA A 136 28.98 -14.35 -12.34
N ILE A 137 27.88 -14.47 -11.59
CA ILE A 137 26.63 -15.12 -12.01
C ILE A 137 25.70 -14.13 -12.73
N TYR A 138 25.83 -12.83 -12.50
CA TYR A 138 24.88 -11.82 -12.98
C TYR A 138 24.82 -11.72 -14.52
N TYR A 139 25.94 -11.43 -15.18
CA TYR A 139 25.97 -11.31 -16.64
C TYR A 139 25.57 -12.58 -17.40
N PRO A 140 26.01 -13.81 -17.04
CA PRO A 140 25.57 -15.01 -17.76
C PRO A 140 24.09 -15.30 -17.57
N THR A 141 23.53 -15.08 -16.37
CA THR A 141 22.08 -15.27 -16.16
C THR A 141 21.25 -14.24 -16.92
N LEU A 142 21.67 -12.99 -16.95
CA LEU A 142 21.00 -11.94 -17.71
C LEU A 142 21.04 -12.25 -19.22
N LEU A 143 22.19 -12.66 -19.75
CA LEU A 143 22.35 -13.07 -21.14
C LEU A 143 21.43 -14.26 -21.47
N PHE A 144 21.38 -15.27 -20.60
CA PHE A 144 20.49 -16.42 -20.78
C PHE A 144 19.02 -16.00 -20.86
N ILE A 145 18.57 -15.09 -19.99
CA ILE A 145 17.20 -14.56 -20.02
C ILE A 145 16.93 -13.85 -21.35
N TYR A 146 17.83 -13.00 -21.83
CA TYR A 146 17.67 -12.31 -23.12
C TYR A 146 17.67 -13.27 -24.31
N LEU A 147 18.54 -14.30 -24.30
CA LEU A 147 18.56 -15.31 -25.34
C LEU A 147 17.28 -16.15 -25.34
N ALA A 148 16.77 -16.53 -24.17
CA ALA A 148 15.53 -17.28 -24.03
C ALA A 148 14.32 -16.47 -24.52
N THR A 149 14.22 -15.18 -24.19
CA THR A 149 13.13 -14.32 -24.66
C THR A 149 13.20 -14.09 -26.17
N ALA A 150 14.40 -13.86 -26.72
CA ALA A 150 14.60 -13.75 -28.17
C ALA A 150 14.22 -15.06 -28.88
N LEU A 151 14.65 -16.21 -28.37
CA LEU A 151 14.31 -17.52 -28.91
C LEU A 151 12.79 -17.77 -28.91
N CYS A 152 12.11 -17.47 -27.80
CA CYS A 152 10.65 -17.55 -27.73
C CYS A 152 9.97 -16.65 -28.78
N PHE A 153 10.48 -15.43 -28.99
CA PHE A 153 9.95 -14.51 -30.00
C PHE A 153 10.10 -15.08 -31.42
N PHE A 154 11.28 -15.59 -31.78
CA PHE A 154 11.52 -16.18 -33.10
C PHE A 154 10.71 -17.46 -33.34
N ILE A 155 10.58 -18.32 -32.33
CA ILE A 155 9.71 -19.50 -32.40
C ILE A 155 8.26 -19.06 -32.65
N GLY A 156 7.79 -18.02 -31.95
CA GLY A 156 6.46 -17.45 -32.17
C GLY A 156 6.26 -17.00 -33.62
N LEU A 157 7.21 -16.24 -34.18
CA LEU A 157 7.15 -15.81 -35.58
C LEU A 157 7.17 -17.00 -36.55
N PHE A 158 7.98 -18.01 -36.28
CA PHE A 158 8.06 -19.21 -37.10
C PHE A 158 6.74 -19.98 -37.09
N VAL A 159 6.10 -20.15 -35.93
CA VAL A 159 4.78 -20.80 -35.80
C VAL A 159 3.72 -20.01 -36.56
N ILE A 160 3.70 -18.67 -36.43
CA ILE A 160 2.77 -17.82 -37.18
C ILE A 160 2.99 -17.99 -38.69
N GLY A 161 4.24 -17.99 -39.15
CA GLY A 161 4.60 -18.21 -40.55
C GLY A 161 4.19 -19.59 -41.07
N LEU A 162 4.35 -20.64 -40.27
CA LEU A 162 3.87 -21.99 -40.61
C LEU A 162 2.34 -22.02 -40.72
N CYS A 163 1.62 -21.40 -39.78
CA CYS A 163 0.17 -21.31 -39.81
C CYS A 163 -0.33 -20.60 -41.08
N THR A 164 0.24 -19.45 -41.43
CA THR A 164 -0.16 -18.71 -42.64
C THR A 164 0.15 -19.49 -43.92
N PHE A 165 1.30 -20.17 -43.99
CA PHE A 165 1.66 -21.03 -45.11
C PHE A 165 0.67 -22.20 -45.28
N LEU A 166 0.31 -22.88 -44.18
CA LEU A 166 -0.65 -23.98 -44.22
C LEU A 166 -2.05 -23.50 -44.65
N ILE A 167 -2.51 -22.35 -44.16
CA ILE A 167 -3.79 -21.76 -44.56
C ILE A 167 -3.80 -21.46 -46.07
N PHE A 168 -2.73 -20.83 -46.59
CA PHE A 168 -2.64 -20.51 -48.01
C PHE A 168 -2.60 -21.76 -48.88
N LYS A 169 -1.83 -22.78 -48.49
CA LYS A 169 -1.74 -24.06 -49.21
C LYS A 169 -3.07 -24.80 -49.22
N LEU A 170 -3.78 -24.83 -48.10
CA LEU A 170 -5.11 -25.42 -48.00
C LEU A 170 -6.12 -24.70 -48.91
N HIS A 171 -6.09 -23.37 -48.93
CA HIS A 171 -6.95 -22.58 -49.80
C HIS A 171 -6.66 -22.85 -51.29
N PHE A 172 -5.39 -22.94 -51.68
CA PHE A 172 -4.99 -23.26 -53.05
C PHE A 172 -5.46 -24.66 -53.48
N ILE A 173 -5.31 -25.66 -52.61
CA ILE A 173 -5.82 -27.02 -52.86
C ILE A 173 -7.34 -27.00 -53.04
N LEU A 174 -8.07 -26.26 -52.21
CA LEU A 174 -9.53 -26.17 -52.28
C LEU A 174 -9.99 -25.50 -53.59
N LEU A 175 -9.32 -24.43 -54.03
CA LEU A 175 -9.58 -23.82 -55.34
C LEU A 175 -9.32 -24.81 -56.49
N PHE A 176 -8.20 -25.55 -56.44
CA PHE A 176 -7.86 -26.53 -57.47
C PHE A 176 -8.86 -27.68 -57.52
N VAL A 177 -9.28 -28.21 -56.37
CA VAL A 177 -10.26 -29.32 -56.27
C VAL A 177 -11.67 -28.87 -56.68
N LEU A 178 -12.08 -27.64 -56.36
CA LEU A 178 -13.40 -27.13 -56.75
C LEU A 178 -13.48 -26.61 -58.20
N SER A 179 -12.33 -26.29 -58.82
CA SER A 179 -12.25 -25.82 -60.21
C SER A 179 -13.04 -26.68 -61.22
N PRO A 180 -12.88 -28.02 -61.29
CA PRO A 180 -13.63 -28.84 -62.25
C PRO A 180 -15.14 -28.82 -62.01
N PHE A 181 -15.58 -28.74 -60.74
CA PHE A 181 -17.01 -28.64 -60.40
C PHE A 181 -17.61 -27.30 -60.83
N ILE A 182 -16.85 -26.20 -60.63
CA ILE A 182 -17.26 -24.87 -61.11
C ILE A 182 -17.34 -24.86 -62.64
N CYS A 183 -16.34 -25.42 -63.34
CA CYS A 183 -16.35 -25.54 -64.80
C CYS A 183 -17.52 -26.39 -65.31
N ALA A 184 -17.80 -27.53 -64.67
CA ALA A 184 -18.95 -28.37 -65.01
C ALA A 184 -20.27 -27.62 -64.80
N GLY A 185 -20.42 -26.90 -63.68
CA GLY A 185 -21.60 -26.09 -63.40
C GLY A 185 -21.85 -25.03 -64.48
N VAL A 186 -20.81 -24.29 -64.90
CA VAL A 186 -20.91 -23.31 -65.98
C VAL A 186 -21.27 -23.96 -67.32
N TYR A 187 -20.67 -25.11 -67.64
CA TYR A 187 -21.00 -25.87 -68.84
C TYR A 187 -22.48 -26.31 -68.85
N PHE A 188 -22.97 -26.87 -67.74
CA PHE A 188 -24.37 -27.28 -67.61
C PHE A 188 -25.34 -26.10 -67.77
N ILE A 189 -25.06 -24.95 -67.14
CA ILE A 189 -25.89 -23.74 -67.31
C ILE A 189 -25.96 -23.34 -68.78
N LYS A 190 -24.83 -23.34 -69.49
CA LYS A 190 -24.80 -23.01 -70.92
C LYS A 190 -25.60 -24.01 -71.76
N CYS A 191 -25.40 -25.32 -71.54
CA CYS A 191 -26.15 -26.37 -72.22
C CYS A 191 -27.67 -26.29 -71.97
N THR A 192 -28.09 -25.98 -70.74
CA THR A 192 -29.53 -25.82 -70.44
C THR A 192 -30.14 -24.61 -71.17
N GLY A 193 -29.38 -23.52 -71.34
CA GLY A 193 -29.83 -22.35 -72.10
C GLY A 193 -30.03 -22.65 -73.60
N ASP A 194 -29.12 -23.41 -74.19
CA ASP A 194 -29.23 -23.84 -75.59
C ASP A 194 -30.36 -24.86 -75.78
N TRP A 195 -30.51 -25.80 -74.84
CA TRP A 195 -31.63 -26.75 -74.85
C TRP A 195 -32.98 -26.04 -74.71
N TYR A 196 -33.09 -25.04 -73.82
CA TYR A 196 -34.30 -24.23 -73.67
C TYR A 196 -34.67 -23.47 -74.94
N LYS A 197 -33.67 -22.89 -75.65
CA LYS A 197 -33.90 -22.22 -76.94
C LYS A 197 -34.35 -23.18 -78.03
N GLU A 198 -33.77 -24.38 -78.09
CA GLU A 198 -34.13 -25.39 -79.09
C GLU A 198 -35.52 -25.98 -78.79
N ALA A 199 -35.83 -26.28 -77.52
CA ALA A 199 -37.15 -26.76 -77.10
C ALA A 199 -38.28 -25.78 -77.46
N LYS A 200 -38.03 -24.47 -77.38
CA LYS A 200 -39.00 -23.42 -77.79
C LYS A 200 -39.26 -23.36 -79.30
N ARG A 201 -38.53 -24.10 -80.14
CA ARG A 201 -38.88 -24.25 -81.57
C ARG A 201 -39.91 -25.33 -81.83
N TYR A 202 -40.04 -26.27 -80.89
CA TYR A 202 -40.93 -27.43 -81.02
C TYR A 202 -42.30 -27.23 -80.35
N PHE A 203 -42.48 -26.14 -79.61
CA PHE A 203 -43.72 -25.71 -78.96
C PHE A 203 -44.02 -24.26 -79.31
#